data_AF-A0A9P0LQR9-F1
#
_entry.id   AF-A0A9P0LQR9-F1
#
_cell.length_a   1.000
_cell.length_b   1.000
_cell.length_c   1.000
_cell.angle_alpha   90.00
_cell.angle_beta   90.00
_cell.angle_gamma   90.00
#
_symmetry.space_group_name_H-M   'P 1'
#
loop_
_entity.id
_entity.type
_entity.pdbx_description
1 polymer ?
#
loop_
_entity_poly.entity_id
_entity_poly.type
_entity_poly.pdbx_seq_one_letter_code
_entity_poly.pdbx_strand_id
1 'polypeptide(L)'
;MLHLQYMHSACYEDLFFYAEDKMGMTVTSGSVTIKKDANNLIGISIGGGAPLCPCLYIVQIFDNTAAARDGTLQSGDELVSVNGQSVKGKTKVEVAKMIQATKDEVIINYNKLHADPQQGKTLDIIMKKMKHRLVENMSSSTADALGLSRAILCNDTLVKKMQELQDTELMYRGLVDHCKRVLQAHMELLQAVKAMGDVFASLAVREPQPRASEAFRLFGEQHRSMEKLGHDMVKKVKPVLSDMGTYLYKAIPDTRLTVKKYADAKFEYLAYCLKVKEMDDEECSYAALQEPLYRVETGNYEYRLILRCRQLARARFAKLRADVLVKMELLDNKHVQSLGGHLTKIINGMSELHKNTLELLSGPALFPVEVDLSNSAFQYKSTTPVVQDNEDGDVVEAEEVTETNSQNLICDLGEEDSQSDALLPDIPNQNQIEPNYEEMDNLTLLSSLCIQDSPKNGSLLPDLD
;
A
#
# COMPACT_ATOMS: atom_id res chain seq x y z
N MET A 1 -7.93 -55.70 -66.55
CA MET A 1 -7.42 -55.64 -65.17
C MET A 1 -6.78 -54.26 -64.89
N LEU A 2 -7.47 -53.17 -65.27
CA LEU A 2 -6.97 -51.78 -65.23
C LEU A 2 -8.05 -50.79 -64.71
N HIS A 3 -9.08 -51.30 -64.04
CA HIS A 3 -10.20 -50.51 -63.51
C HIS A 3 -10.33 -50.53 -61.98
N LEU A 4 -9.44 -51.25 -61.29
CA LEU A 4 -9.43 -51.35 -59.83
C LEU A 4 -8.35 -50.49 -59.15
N GLN A 5 -7.55 -49.75 -59.91
CA GLN A 5 -6.45 -48.93 -59.37
C GLN A 5 -6.77 -47.43 -59.30
N TYR A 6 -7.92 -47.00 -59.84
CA TYR A 6 -8.38 -45.61 -59.78
C TYR A 6 -9.42 -45.31 -58.69
N MET A 7 -9.91 -46.33 -57.96
CA MET A 7 -10.83 -46.14 -56.83
C MET A 7 -10.16 -46.15 -55.46
N HIS A 8 -8.83 -46.25 -55.38
CA HIS A 8 -8.09 -46.20 -54.10
C HIS A 8 -7.50 -44.83 -53.79
N SER A 9 -7.80 -43.78 -54.58
CA SER A 9 -7.25 -42.42 -54.39
C SER A 9 -8.31 -41.35 -54.06
N ALA A 10 -9.59 -41.71 -53.91
CA ALA A 10 -10.69 -40.75 -53.79
C ALA A 10 -11.50 -40.82 -52.48
N CYS A 11 -11.09 -41.62 -51.48
CA CYS A 11 -11.88 -41.81 -50.25
C CYS A 11 -11.09 -41.67 -48.92
N TYR A 12 -9.96 -40.97 -48.92
CA TYR A 12 -9.17 -40.70 -47.70
C TYR A 12 -9.09 -39.21 -47.31
N GLU A 13 -9.79 -38.31 -48.00
CA GLU A 13 -9.81 -36.87 -47.63
C GLU A 13 -11.00 -36.46 -46.74
N ASP A 14 -11.99 -37.33 -46.52
CA ASP A 14 -13.26 -36.98 -45.87
C ASP A 14 -13.54 -37.66 -44.51
N LEU A 15 -12.56 -38.33 -43.89
CA LEU A 15 -12.72 -38.88 -42.53
C LEU A 15 -11.86 -38.11 -41.53
N PHE A 16 -12.50 -37.62 -40.45
CA PHE A 16 -11.99 -36.84 -39.30
C PHE A 16 -12.12 -35.30 -39.35
N PHE A 17 -13.21 -34.76 -39.88
CA PHE A 17 -13.69 -33.44 -39.43
C PHE A 17 -14.54 -33.62 -38.17
N TYR A 18 -13.92 -33.68 -37.00
CA TYR A 18 -14.67 -33.36 -35.78
C TYR A 18 -15.19 -31.93 -35.92
N ALA A 19 -16.47 -31.72 -35.60
CA ALA A 19 -17.03 -30.37 -35.54
C ALA A 19 -16.20 -29.56 -34.52
N GLU A 20 -15.73 -28.38 -34.92
CA GLU A 20 -15.00 -27.49 -34.02
C GLU A 20 -15.86 -27.16 -32.79
N ASP A 21 -15.32 -27.38 -31.59
CA ASP A 21 -15.96 -26.95 -30.35
C ASP A 21 -15.51 -25.52 -30.04
N LYS A 22 -16.33 -24.56 -30.45
CA LYS A 22 -16.05 -23.14 -30.26
C LYS A 22 -16.35 -22.65 -28.84
N MET A 23 -16.90 -23.49 -27.96
CA MET A 23 -17.31 -23.12 -26.60
C MET A 23 -18.20 -21.86 -26.53
N GLY A 24 -19.01 -21.62 -27.57
CA GLY A 24 -19.86 -20.42 -27.69
C GLY A 24 -19.11 -19.12 -28.09
N MET A 25 -17.81 -19.17 -28.35
CA MET A 25 -17.06 -18.04 -28.90
C MET A 25 -17.35 -17.84 -30.39
N THR A 26 -17.29 -16.59 -30.83
CA THR A 26 -17.49 -16.23 -32.24
C THR A 26 -16.16 -15.89 -32.90
N VAL A 27 -16.13 -15.98 -34.23
CA VAL A 27 -14.97 -15.59 -35.03
C VAL A 27 -15.34 -14.63 -36.15
N THR A 28 -14.43 -13.73 -36.50
CA THR A 28 -14.58 -12.82 -37.65
C THR A 28 -13.36 -12.91 -38.55
N SER A 29 -13.57 -13.19 -39.82
CA SER A 29 -12.48 -13.26 -40.80
C SER A 29 -11.97 -11.86 -41.14
N GLY A 30 -10.65 -11.74 -41.29
CA GLY A 30 -9.98 -10.51 -41.68
C GLY A 30 -8.71 -10.78 -42.46
N SER A 31 -8.12 -9.71 -43.01
CA SER A 31 -6.86 -9.74 -43.74
C SER A 31 -6.00 -8.57 -43.28
N VAL A 32 -4.71 -8.82 -43.06
CA VAL A 32 -3.74 -7.77 -42.69
C VAL A 32 -2.46 -7.93 -43.49
N THR A 33 -1.90 -6.81 -43.95
CA THR A 33 -0.59 -6.78 -44.62
C THR A 33 0.43 -6.22 -43.64
N ILE A 34 1.36 -7.06 -43.19
CA ILE A 34 2.37 -6.68 -42.19
C ILE A 34 3.72 -6.51 -42.88
N LYS A 35 4.27 -5.30 -42.80
CA LYS A 35 5.66 -5.04 -43.23
C LYS A 35 6.64 -5.64 -42.23
N LYS A 36 7.57 -6.45 -42.71
CA LYS A 36 8.54 -7.18 -41.89
C LYS A 36 9.60 -6.27 -41.31
N ASP A 37 10.24 -6.74 -40.25
CA ASP A 37 11.39 -6.07 -39.65
C ASP A 37 12.70 -6.34 -40.43
N ALA A 38 13.79 -5.72 -39.98
CA ALA A 38 15.11 -5.86 -40.59
C ALA A 38 15.65 -7.31 -40.59
N ASN A 39 15.11 -8.17 -39.73
CA ASN A 39 15.46 -9.59 -39.64
C ASN A 39 14.51 -10.47 -40.48
N ASN A 40 13.66 -9.86 -41.32
CA ASN A 40 12.65 -10.56 -42.13
C ASN A 40 11.61 -11.33 -41.28
N LEU A 41 11.35 -10.88 -40.05
CA LEU A 41 10.38 -11.45 -39.12
C LEU A 41 9.18 -10.51 -38.91
N ILE A 42 8.04 -11.10 -38.55
CA ILE A 42 6.86 -10.35 -38.11
C ILE A 42 6.65 -10.37 -36.60
N GLY A 43 7.21 -11.35 -35.90
CA GLY A 43 7.16 -11.44 -34.43
C GLY A 43 5.94 -12.13 -33.84
N ILE A 44 5.51 -13.25 -34.42
CA ILE A 44 4.48 -14.13 -33.85
C ILE A 44 5.02 -15.53 -33.58
N SER A 45 4.44 -16.22 -32.60
CA SER A 45 4.60 -17.65 -32.35
C SER A 45 3.33 -18.39 -32.78
N ILE A 46 3.48 -19.56 -33.40
CA ILE A 46 2.38 -20.33 -33.99
C ILE A 46 2.23 -21.67 -33.25
N GLY A 47 1.00 -21.99 -32.88
CA GLY A 47 0.59 -23.26 -32.26
C GLY A 47 -0.39 -24.03 -33.13
N GLY A 48 -0.73 -25.24 -32.70
CA GLY A 48 -1.61 -26.15 -33.45
C GLY A 48 -0.98 -26.69 -34.74
N GLY A 49 -1.83 -26.87 -35.75
CA GLY A 49 -1.49 -27.44 -37.05
C GLY A 49 -1.49 -28.98 -37.09
N ALA A 50 -1.32 -29.49 -38.30
CA ALA A 50 -1.34 -30.93 -38.57
C ALA A 50 -0.18 -31.67 -37.87
N PRO A 51 -0.34 -32.97 -37.52
CA PRO A 51 -1.57 -33.77 -37.70
C PRO A 51 -2.56 -33.64 -36.53
N LEU A 52 -2.18 -33.01 -35.42
CA LEU A 52 -2.93 -33.09 -34.16
C LEU A 52 -4.09 -32.10 -34.06
N CYS A 53 -3.96 -30.91 -34.65
CA CYS A 53 -4.96 -29.84 -34.55
C CYS A 53 -5.40 -29.38 -35.95
N PRO A 54 -6.70 -29.23 -36.22
CA PRO A 54 -7.20 -28.87 -37.55
C PRO A 54 -6.88 -27.42 -37.96
N CYS A 55 -6.58 -26.55 -36.99
CA CYS A 55 -6.30 -25.14 -37.21
C CYS A 55 -4.91 -24.74 -36.70
N LEU A 56 -4.37 -23.65 -37.25
CA LEU A 56 -3.17 -22.98 -36.74
C LEU A 56 -3.58 -21.69 -36.07
N TYR A 57 -2.99 -21.37 -34.92
CA TYR A 57 -3.34 -20.16 -34.18
C TYR A 57 -2.11 -19.49 -33.59
N ILE A 58 -2.26 -18.21 -33.27
CA ILE A 58 -1.20 -17.39 -32.70
C ILE A 58 -1.07 -17.68 -31.21
N VAL A 59 0.07 -18.21 -30.77
CA VAL A 59 0.35 -18.45 -29.34
C VAL A 59 0.75 -17.15 -28.65
N GLN A 60 1.62 -16.39 -29.30
CA GLN A 60 2.18 -15.17 -28.72
C GLN A 60 2.52 -14.17 -29.81
N ILE A 61 2.33 -12.90 -29.49
CA ILE A 61 2.89 -11.79 -30.24
C ILE A 61 4.01 -11.20 -29.38
N PHE A 62 5.19 -11.06 -29.96
CA PHE A 62 6.36 -10.56 -29.25
C PHE A 62 6.38 -9.03 -29.24
N ASP A 63 6.68 -8.44 -28.10
CA ASP A 63 6.77 -6.99 -27.95
C ASP A 63 7.83 -6.41 -28.90
N ASN A 64 7.66 -5.15 -29.32
CA ASN A 64 8.57 -4.43 -30.23
C ASN A 64 8.75 -5.04 -31.63
N THR A 65 7.87 -5.95 -32.05
CA THR A 65 7.88 -6.55 -33.39
C THR A 65 6.89 -5.89 -34.36
N ALA A 66 6.95 -6.25 -35.64
CA ALA A 66 6.05 -5.68 -36.65
C ALA A 66 4.57 -5.97 -36.35
N ALA A 67 4.24 -7.21 -35.98
CA ALA A 67 2.88 -7.61 -35.63
C ALA A 67 2.38 -6.89 -34.36
N ALA A 68 3.26 -6.68 -33.37
CA ALA A 68 2.90 -5.92 -32.17
C ALA A 68 2.60 -4.44 -32.46
N ARG A 69 3.36 -3.81 -33.36
CA ARG A 69 3.14 -2.41 -33.78
C ARG A 69 1.88 -2.23 -34.61
N ASP A 70 1.58 -3.21 -35.48
CA ASP A 70 0.36 -3.22 -36.27
C ASP A 70 -0.89 -3.41 -35.38
N GLY A 71 -0.83 -4.32 -34.41
CA GLY A 71 -1.87 -4.49 -33.39
C GLY A 71 -3.15 -5.21 -33.86
N THR A 72 -3.25 -5.55 -35.15
CA THR A 72 -4.44 -6.24 -35.69
C THR A 72 -4.55 -7.68 -35.18
N LEU A 73 -3.44 -8.42 -35.16
CA LEU A 73 -3.39 -9.80 -34.70
C LEU A 73 -3.31 -9.87 -33.16
N GLN A 74 -3.88 -10.91 -32.56
CA GLN A 74 -3.84 -11.18 -31.12
C GLN A 74 -3.68 -12.69 -30.84
N SER A 75 -3.19 -13.03 -29.65
CA SER A 75 -3.03 -14.42 -29.20
C SER A 75 -4.37 -15.15 -29.19
N GLY A 76 -4.44 -16.35 -29.77
CA GLY A 76 -5.66 -17.14 -29.95
C GLY A 76 -6.39 -16.88 -31.27
N ASP A 77 -5.99 -15.88 -32.07
CA ASP A 77 -6.49 -15.74 -33.44
C ASP A 77 -5.99 -16.90 -34.31
N GLU A 78 -6.83 -17.39 -35.21
CA GLU A 78 -6.50 -18.46 -36.14
C GLU A 78 -5.88 -17.88 -37.42
N LEU A 79 -4.86 -18.56 -37.95
CA LEU A 79 -4.24 -18.28 -39.24
C LEU A 79 -4.95 -19.13 -40.31
N VAL A 80 -5.46 -18.49 -41.36
CA VAL A 80 -6.22 -19.16 -42.43
C VAL A 80 -5.40 -19.27 -43.71
N SER A 81 -4.67 -18.23 -44.09
CA SER A 81 -3.78 -18.27 -45.26
C SER A 81 -2.64 -17.25 -45.16
N VAL A 82 -1.52 -17.54 -45.82
CA VAL A 82 -0.38 -16.64 -45.97
C VAL A 82 -0.20 -16.32 -47.46
N ASN A 83 -0.26 -15.04 -47.83
CA ASN A 83 -0.19 -14.55 -49.22
C ASN A 83 -1.14 -15.29 -50.18
N GLY A 84 -2.37 -15.51 -49.74
CA GLY A 84 -3.40 -16.21 -50.51
C GLY A 84 -3.26 -17.75 -50.53
N GLN A 85 -2.19 -18.32 -49.96
CA GLN A 85 -2.04 -19.78 -49.84
C GLN A 85 -2.64 -20.26 -48.52
N SER A 86 -3.62 -21.16 -48.59
CA SER A 86 -4.23 -21.78 -47.41
C SER A 86 -3.17 -22.45 -46.52
N VAL A 87 -3.34 -22.29 -45.20
CA VAL A 87 -2.50 -22.95 -44.20
C VAL A 87 -3.15 -24.19 -43.59
N LYS A 88 -4.42 -24.46 -43.93
CA LYS A 88 -5.16 -25.63 -43.45
C LYS A 88 -4.43 -26.91 -43.83
N GLY A 89 -4.32 -27.84 -42.87
CA GLY A 89 -3.59 -29.11 -43.06
C GLY A 89 -2.06 -28.99 -43.04
N LYS A 90 -1.49 -27.79 -42.85
CA LYS A 90 -0.04 -27.61 -42.71
C LYS A 90 0.41 -27.69 -41.26
N THR A 91 1.68 -28.03 -41.07
CA THR A 91 2.37 -27.97 -39.78
C THR A 91 2.76 -26.54 -39.43
N LYS A 92 2.91 -26.24 -38.14
CA LYS A 92 3.42 -24.93 -37.67
C LYS A 92 4.77 -24.55 -38.29
N VAL A 93 5.63 -25.53 -38.58
CA VAL A 93 6.95 -25.32 -39.19
C VAL A 93 6.83 -24.89 -40.65
N GLU A 94 5.93 -25.51 -41.41
CA GLU A 94 5.67 -25.13 -42.81
C GLU A 94 5.11 -23.72 -42.91
N VAL A 95 4.16 -23.35 -42.04
CA VAL A 95 3.60 -21.99 -42.01
C VAL A 95 4.66 -20.96 -41.64
N ALA A 96 5.50 -21.24 -40.66
CA ALA A 96 6.63 -20.38 -40.34
C ALA A 96 7.56 -20.18 -41.54
N LYS A 97 7.88 -21.26 -42.29
CA LYS A 97 8.67 -21.18 -43.53
C LYS A 97 7.98 -20.36 -44.63
N MET A 98 6.67 -20.50 -44.82
CA MET A 98 5.92 -19.69 -45.80
C MET A 98 6.00 -18.19 -45.48
N ILE A 99 5.81 -17.83 -44.20
CA ILE A 99 5.94 -16.45 -43.76
C ILE A 99 7.38 -15.98 -44.02
N GLN A 100 8.39 -16.75 -43.62
CA GLN A 100 9.81 -16.38 -43.79
C GLN A 100 10.26 -16.28 -45.25
N ALA A 101 9.71 -17.10 -46.15
CA ALA A 101 10.06 -17.11 -47.57
C ALA A 101 9.65 -15.82 -48.31
N THR A 102 8.65 -15.11 -47.81
CA THR A 102 8.20 -13.84 -48.41
C THR A 102 9.14 -12.72 -47.99
N LYS A 103 9.51 -11.82 -48.90
CA LYS A 103 10.34 -10.65 -48.57
C LYS A 103 9.48 -9.41 -48.38
N ASP A 104 9.96 -8.48 -47.57
CA ASP A 104 9.41 -7.14 -47.30
C ASP A 104 8.06 -7.10 -46.57
N GLU A 105 7.02 -7.74 -47.09
CA GLU A 105 5.68 -7.75 -46.50
C GLU A 105 5.04 -9.14 -46.55
N VAL A 106 4.05 -9.38 -45.70
CA VAL A 106 3.27 -10.62 -45.71
C VAL A 106 1.81 -10.32 -45.46
N ILE A 107 0.95 -10.92 -46.27
CA ILE A 107 -0.51 -10.85 -46.14
C ILE A 107 -0.96 -12.06 -45.35
N ILE A 108 -1.60 -11.82 -44.21
CA ILE A 108 -2.17 -12.86 -43.35
C ILE A 108 -3.68 -12.72 -43.37
N ASN A 109 -4.37 -13.76 -43.84
CA ASN A 109 -5.80 -13.90 -43.59
C ASN A 109 -5.98 -14.69 -42.31
N TYR A 110 -6.81 -14.16 -41.41
CA TYR A 110 -6.98 -14.69 -40.05
C TYR A 110 -8.45 -14.74 -39.68
N ASN A 111 -8.79 -15.61 -38.72
CA ASN A 111 -10.06 -15.60 -38.01
C ASN A 111 -9.83 -15.05 -36.61
N LYS A 112 -10.36 -13.85 -36.38
CA LYS A 112 -10.30 -13.16 -35.08
C LYS A 112 -11.11 -13.93 -34.07
N LEU A 113 -10.51 -14.31 -32.93
CA LEU A 113 -11.25 -14.93 -31.84
C LEU A 113 -11.86 -13.85 -30.94
N HIS A 114 -13.19 -13.85 -30.82
CA HIS A 114 -13.93 -13.00 -29.87
C HIS A 114 -14.17 -13.78 -28.58
N ALA A 115 -13.14 -13.80 -27.74
CA ALA A 115 -13.14 -14.44 -26.43
C ALA A 115 -13.47 -13.41 -25.33
N ASP A 116 -14.46 -13.72 -24.49
CA ASP A 116 -14.73 -12.94 -23.28
C ASP A 116 -13.74 -13.35 -22.18
N PRO A 117 -12.90 -12.42 -21.68
CA PRO A 117 -11.96 -12.72 -20.60
C PRO A 117 -12.61 -13.25 -19.31
N GLN A 118 -13.91 -13.00 -19.08
CA GLN A 118 -14.61 -13.57 -17.91
C GLN A 118 -14.72 -15.09 -17.98
N GLN A 119 -14.87 -15.67 -19.18
CA GLN A 119 -14.91 -17.12 -19.37
C GLN A 119 -13.58 -17.79 -18.95
N GLY A 120 -12.46 -17.07 -19.08
CA GLY A 120 -11.15 -17.54 -18.65
C GLY A 120 -10.87 -17.38 -17.15
N LYS A 121 -11.81 -16.87 -16.34
CA LYS A 121 -11.65 -16.72 -14.88
C LYS A 121 -12.24 -17.92 -14.15
N THR A 122 -11.59 -19.07 -14.28
CA THR A 122 -12.02 -20.29 -13.61
C THR A 122 -11.55 -20.35 -12.16
N LEU A 123 -12.17 -21.22 -11.34
CA LEU A 123 -11.70 -21.50 -9.98
C LEU A 123 -10.23 -21.93 -9.96
N ASP A 124 -9.80 -22.69 -10.97
CA ASP A 124 -8.41 -23.10 -11.16
C ASP A 124 -7.46 -21.90 -11.28
N ILE A 125 -7.81 -20.88 -12.09
CA ILE A 125 -7.03 -19.64 -12.20
C ILE A 125 -6.98 -18.89 -10.86
N ILE A 126 -8.10 -18.86 -10.12
CA ILE A 126 -8.17 -18.21 -8.80
C ILE A 126 -7.25 -18.94 -7.80
N MET A 127 -7.30 -20.27 -7.76
CA MET A 127 -6.42 -21.09 -6.91
C MET A 127 -4.95 -20.91 -7.27
N LYS A 128 -4.61 -20.88 -8.56
CA LYS A 128 -3.25 -20.59 -9.03
C LYS A 128 -2.78 -19.19 -8.61
N LYS A 129 -3.65 -18.18 -8.71
CA LYS A 129 -3.36 -16.82 -8.25
C LYS A 129 -3.12 -16.78 -6.74
N MET A 130 -3.93 -17.49 -5.95
CA MET A 130 -3.76 -17.63 -4.50
C MET A 130 -2.44 -18.33 -4.16
N LYS A 131 -2.09 -19.40 -4.87
CA LYS A 131 -0.79 -20.08 -4.73
C LYS A 131 0.36 -19.09 -4.89
N HIS A 132 0.36 -18.29 -5.96
CA HIS A 132 1.40 -17.30 -6.19
C HIS A 132 1.47 -16.24 -5.08
N ARG A 133 0.32 -15.78 -4.57
CA ARG A 133 0.27 -14.83 -3.46
C ARG A 133 0.89 -15.38 -2.17
N LEU A 134 0.61 -16.64 -1.84
CA LEU A 134 1.16 -17.29 -0.63
C LEU A 134 2.68 -17.47 -0.75
N VAL A 135 3.13 -17.97 -1.90
CA VAL A 135 4.53 -18.30 -2.14
C VAL A 135 5.44 -17.06 -2.17
N GLU A 136 4.93 -15.90 -2.60
CA GLU A 136 5.71 -14.65 -2.64
C GLU A 136 6.18 -14.20 -1.24
N ASN A 137 5.39 -14.49 -0.20
CA ASN A 137 5.70 -14.11 1.19
C ASN A 137 6.50 -15.19 1.94
N MET A 138 6.83 -16.31 1.29
CA MET A 138 7.53 -17.42 1.92
C MET A 138 9.04 -17.40 1.62
N SER A 139 9.83 -17.82 2.60
CA SER A 139 11.25 -18.04 2.38
C SER A 139 11.48 -19.17 1.37
N SER A 140 12.67 -19.17 0.76
CA SER A 140 13.01 -20.17 -0.24
C SER A 140 12.92 -21.60 0.26
N SER A 141 13.52 -21.84 1.42
CA SER A 141 13.52 -23.15 2.06
C SER A 141 12.12 -23.57 2.49
N THR A 142 11.28 -22.65 2.96
CA THR A 142 9.89 -22.94 3.35
C THR A 142 9.04 -23.35 2.15
N ALA A 143 9.15 -22.62 1.03
CA ALA A 143 8.41 -22.95 -0.18
C ALA A 143 8.82 -24.32 -0.73
N ASP A 144 10.12 -24.62 -0.75
CA ASP A 144 10.65 -25.90 -1.22
C ASP A 144 10.22 -27.06 -0.30
N ALA A 145 10.21 -26.85 1.02
CA ALA A 145 9.72 -27.84 2.00
C ALA A 145 8.22 -28.17 1.82
N LEU A 146 7.43 -27.20 1.36
CA LEU A 146 6.00 -27.38 1.04
C LEU A 146 5.75 -27.85 -0.40
N GLY A 147 6.81 -28.06 -1.19
CA GLY A 147 6.70 -28.45 -2.61
C GLY A 147 6.13 -27.35 -3.52
N LEU A 148 6.15 -26.10 -3.09
CA LEU A 148 5.57 -24.96 -3.83
C LEU A 148 6.61 -24.33 -4.76
N SER A 149 6.52 -24.65 -6.07
CA SER A 149 7.42 -24.05 -7.06
C SER A 149 7.18 -22.54 -7.23
N ARG A 150 8.27 -21.76 -7.17
CA ARG A 150 8.27 -20.31 -7.42
C ARG A 150 8.30 -19.94 -8.89
N ALA A 151 7.64 -18.84 -9.24
CA ALA A 151 7.73 -18.27 -10.57
C ALA A 151 9.06 -17.52 -10.73
N ILE A 152 9.63 -17.52 -11.93
CA ILE A 152 10.88 -16.82 -12.25
C ILE A 152 10.77 -15.30 -11.97
N LEU A 153 9.55 -14.75 -12.04
CA LEU A 153 9.27 -13.33 -11.80
C LEU A 153 9.19 -12.93 -10.31
N CYS A 154 9.57 -13.81 -9.37
CA CYS A 154 9.54 -13.53 -7.93
C CYS A 154 10.67 -12.60 -7.46
N ASN A 155 11.80 -12.50 -8.18
CA ASN A 155 12.89 -11.57 -7.85
C ASN A 155 12.64 -10.17 -8.42
N ASP A 156 11.52 -9.58 -8.03
CA ASP A 156 11.14 -8.27 -8.48
C ASP A 156 11.78 -7.18 -7.61
N THR A 157 12.57 -6.28 -8.22
CA THR A 157 13.19 -5.15 -7.54
C THR A 157 12.17 -4.25 -6.84
N LEU A 158 10.91 -4.28 -7.30
CA LEU A 158 9.77 -3.60 -6.68
C LEU A 158 9.45 -4.11 -5.26
N VAL A 159 9.72 -5.38 -4.94
CA VAL A 159 9.50 -5.92 -3.59
C VAL A 159 10.50 -5.31 -2.61
N LYS A 160 11.79 -5.23 -3.01
CA LYS A 160 12.82 -4.54 -2.22
C LYS A 160 12.46 -3.06 -2.02
N LYS A 161 12.01 -2.39 -3.09
CA LYS A 161 11.56 -1.00 -3.03
C LYS A 161 10.35 -0.81 -2.10
N MET A 162 9.42 -1.75 -2.07
CA MET A 162 8.30 -1.74 -1.12
C MET A 162 8.77 -1.86 0.32
N GLN A 163 9.75 -2.72 0.61
CA GLN A 163 10.33 -2.82 1.95
C GLN A 163 11.00 -1.50 2.36
N GLU A 164 11.82 -0.91 1.48
CA GLU A 164 12.44 0.41 1.69
C GLU A 164 11.37 1.49 2.00
N LEU A 165 10.22 1.44 1.32
CA LEU A 165 9.09 2.34 1.57
C LEU A 165 8.45 2.12 2.95
N GLN A 166 8.29 0.87 3.40
CA GLN A 166 7.78 0.55 4.73
C GLN A 166 8.72 1.03 5.84
N ASP A 167 10.01 0.80 5.67
CA ASP A 167 11.02 1.27 6.64
C ASP A 167 11.02 2.81 6.72
N THR A 168 10.90 3.48 5.56
CA THR A 168 10.79 4.94 5.48
C THR A 168 9.51 5.45 6.14
N GLU A 169 8.38 4.78 5.95
CA GLU A 169 7.11 5.12 6.62
C GLU A 169 7.24 5.04 8.15
N LEU A 170 7.81 3.96 8.68
CA LEU A 170 8.00 3.77 10.11
C LEU A 170 8.86 4.88 10.71
N MET A 171 9.97 5.20 10.05
CA MET A 171 10.84 6.31 10.44
C MET A 171 10.09 7.65 10.42
N TYR A 172 9.33 7.94 9.35
CA TYR A 172 8.59 9.19 9.22
C TYR A 172 7.46 9.32 10.26
N ARG A 173 6.77 8.22 10.55
CA ARG A 173 5.74 8.15 11.59
C ARG A 173 6.33 8.44 12.96
N GLY A 174 7.43 7.76 13.31
CA GLY A 174 8.14 8.00 14.56
C GLY A 174 8.59 9.46 14.71
N LEU A 175 9.08 10.07 13.62
CA LEU A 175 9.46 11.48 13.60
C LEU A 175 8.27 12.42 13.84
N VAL A 176 7.17 12.25 13.10
CA VAL A 176 5.95 13.07 13.24
C VAL A 176 5.38 12.96 14.66
N ASP A 177 5.27 11.74 15.18
CA ASP A 177 4.72 11.49 16.51
C ASP A 177 5.61 12.06 17.61
N HIS A 178 6.93 11.94 17.46
CA HIS A 178 7.87 12.56 18.39
C HIS A 178 7.76 14.09 18.38
N CYS A 179 7.74 14.72 17.20
CA CYS A 179 7.58 16.17 17.11
C CYS A 179 6.26 16.66 17.72
N LYS A 180 5.15 15.92 17.54
CA LYS A 180 3.88 16.23 18.21
C LYS A 180 4.01 16.18 19.73
N ARG A 181 4.62 15.13 20.28
CA ARG A 181 4.85 15.00 21.73
C ARG A 181 5.73 16.13 22.28
N VAL A 182 6.79 16.49 21.56
CA VAL A 182 7.69 17.59 21.97
C VAL A 182 6.95 18.93 21.99
N LEU A 183 6.13 19.23 20.98
CA LEU A 183 5.33 20.46 20.96
C LEU A 183 4.29 20.49 22.08
N GLN A 184 3.64 19.36 22.35
CA GLN A 184 2.68 19.23 23.43
C GLN A 184 3.33 19.51 24.79
N ALA A 185 4.48 18.87 25.05
CA ALA A 185 5.25 19.10 26.27
C ALA A 185 5.73 20.56 26.41
N HIS A 186 6.11 21.22 25.32
CA HIS A 186 6.43 22.65 25.35
C HIS A 186 5.22 23.50 25.75
N MET A 187 4.04 23.20 25.21
CA MET A 187 2.81 23.93 25.55
C MET A 187 2.42 23.76 27.01
N GLU A 188 2.50 22.54 27.54
CA GLU A 188 2.24 22.25 28.96
C GLU A 188 3.24 22.99 29.87
N LEU A 189 4.53 22.98 29.53
CA LEU A 189 5.55 23.73 30.25
C LEU A 189 5.24 25.24 30.26
N LEU A 190 4.85 25.79 29.12
CA LEU A 190 4.53 27.21 28.99
C LEU A 190 3.28 27.61 29.78
N GLN A 191 2.29 26.72 29.87
CA GLN A 191 1.12 26.92 30.74
C GLN A 191 1.52 26.95 32.22
N ALA A 192 2.40 26.05 32.65
CA ALA A 192 2.94 26.06 34.02
C ALA A 192 3.75 27.34 34.31
N VAL A 193 4.60 27.76 33.36
CA VAL A 193 5.38 29.01 33.43
C VAL A 193 4.46 30.22 33.57
N LYS A 194 3.36 30.27 32.82
CA LYS A 194 2.37 31.34 32.92
C LYS A 194 1.66 31.35 34.27
N ALA A 195 1.24 30.18 34.76
CA ALA A 195 0.60 30.04 36.07
C ALA A 195 1.53 30.53 37.19
N MET A 196 2.83 30.23 37.10
CA MET A 196 3.84 30.80 38.00
C MET A 196 3.87 32.33 37.89
N GLY A 197 3.87 32.87 36.66
CA GLY A 197 3.79 34.31 36.43
C GLY A 197 2.54 34.98 37.04
N ASP A 198 1.39 34.29 37.01
CA ASP A 198 0.15 34.74 37.63
C ASP A 198 0.26 34.85 39.16
N VAL A 199 0.89 33.86 39.80
CA VAL A 199 1.16 33.87 41.24
C VAL A 199 2.06 35.05 41.60
N PHE A 200 3.19 35.25 40.90
CA PHE A 200 4.11 36.36 41.19
C PHE A 200 3.47 37.74 40.97
N ALA A 201 2.64 37.89 39.95
CA ALA A 201 1.88 39.12 39.76
C ALA A 201 0.88 39.37 40.90
N SER A 202 0.28 38.32 41.47
CA SER A 202 -0.59 38.46 42.65
C SER A 202 0.18 38.84 43.92
N LEU A 203 1.39 38.28 44.10
CA LEU A 203 2.28 38.60 45.21
C LEU A 203 2.75 40.06 45.14
N ALA A 204 3.10 40.54 43.94
CA ALA A 204 3.55 41.91 43.71
C ALA A 204 2.56 42.97 44.25
N VAL A 205 1.26 42.77 44.07
CA VAL A 205 0.23 43.71 44.53
C VAL A 205 0.08 43.73 46.05
N ARG A 206 0.46 42.64 46.73
CA ARG A 206 0.34 42.48 48.18
C ARG A 206 1.64 42.79 48.93
N GLU A 207 2.75 42.93 48.21
CA GLU A 207 4.08 43.13 48.77
C GLU A 207 4.27 44.58 49.27
N PRO A 208 4.49 44.80 50.57
CA PRO A 208 4.63 46.14 51.13
C PRO A 208 5.91 46.87 50.69
N GLN A 209 6.99 46.14 50.42
CA GLN A 209 8.25 46.74 50.01
C GLN A 209 8.24 47.09 48.51
N PRO A 210 8.34 48.37 48.12
CA PRO A 210 8.17 48.78 46.71
C PRO A 210 9.14 48.10 45.74
N ARG A 211 10.39 47.89 46.16
CA ARG A 211 11.43 47.24 45.35
C ARG A 211 11.13 45.75 45.10
N ALA A 212 10.62 45.05 46.11
CA ALA A 212 10.22 43.64 45.99
C ALA A 212 8.93 43.50 45.17
N SER A 213 7.96 44.40 45.38
CA SER A 213 6.73 44.50 44.59
C SER A 213 7.04 44.67 43.09
N GLU A 214 7.93 45.61 42.74
CA GLU A 214 8.33 45.82 41.35
C GLU A 214 9.06 44.61 40.74
N ALA A 215 9.94 43.96 41.50
CA ALA A 215 10.64 42.76 41.05
C ALA A 215 9.68 41.59 40.79
N PHE A 216 8.73 41.32 41.70
CA PHE A 216 7.70 40.30 41.52
C PHE A 216 6.78 40.61 40.34
N ARG A 217 6.42 41.89 40.14
CA ARG A 217 5.61 42.32 38.99
C ARG A 217 6.32 42.03 37.68
N LEU A 218 7.59 42.43 37.57
CA LEU A 218 8.40 42.26 36.37
C LEU A 218 8.66 40.77 36.07
N PHE A 219 8.97 39.98 37.10
CA PHE A 219 9.10 38.52 36.98
C PHE A 219 7.80 37.89 36.46
N GLY A 220 6.66 38.25 37.05
CA GLY A 220 5.35 37.74 36.65
C GLY A 220 4.98 38.11 35.21
N GLU A 221 5.26 39.35 34.80
CA GLU A 221 5.01 39.84 33.44
C GLU A 221 5.90 39.12 32.39
N GLN A 222 7.18 38.90 32.69
CA GLN A 222 8.06 38.13 31.82
C GLN A 222 7.55 36.69 31.64
N HIS A 223 7.20 35.99 32.72
CA HIS A 223 6.74 34.60 32.64
C HIS A 223 5.38 34.45 31.93
N ARG A 224 4.46 35.40 32.12
CA ARG A 224 3.23 35.48 31.31
C ARG A 224 3.53 35.69 29.83
N SER A 225 4.52 36.53 29.51
CA SER A 225 4.89 36.83 28.13
C SER A 225 5.55 35.66 27.41
N MET A 226 6.20 34.74 28.14
CA MET A 226 6.77 33.50 27.56
C MET A 226 5.70 32.60 26.92
N GLU A 227 4.51 32.51 27.51
CA GLU A 227 3.38 31.75 26.95
C GLU A 227 3.04 32.22 25.53
N LYS A 228 3.05 33.54 25.31
CA LYS A 228 2.77 34.15 24.01
C LYS A 228 3.83 33.78 22.97
N LEU A 229 5.11 33.82 23.35
CA LEU A 229 6.23 33.41 22.48
C LEU A 229 6.09 31.94 22.05
N GLY A 230 5.68 31.09 22.99
CA GLY A 230 5.42 29.68 22.73
C GLY A 230 4.27 29.42 21.76
N HIS A 231 3.15 30.13 21.92
CA HIS A 231 2.04 30.06 20.96
C HIS A 231 2.48 30.47 19.55
N ASP A 232 3.33 31.48 19.41
CA ASP A 232 3.82 31.92 18.11
C ASP A 232 4.79 30.90 17.47
N MET A 233 5.60 30.21 18.28
CA MET A 233 6.37 29.04 17.81
C MET A 233 5.44 27.94 17.30
N VAL A 234 4.39 27.57 18.05
CA VAL A 234 3.44 26.53 17.63
C VAL A 234 2.73 26.90 16.34
N LYS A 235 2.31 28.17 16.16
CA LYS A 235 1.72 28.65 14.89
C LYS A 235 2.66 28.45 13.70
N LYS A 236 3.97 28.58 13.89
CA LYS A 236 4.98 28.39 12.82
C LYS A 236 5.25 26.91 12.54
N VAL A 237 5.27 26.07 13.58
CA VAL A 237 5.61 24.64 13.44
C VAL A 237 4.41 23.77 13.04
N LYS A 238 3.20 24.09 13.50
CA LYS A 238 1.98 23.30 13.23
C LYS A 238 1.71 23.05 11.73
N PRO A 239 1.87 24.02 10.81
CA PRO A 239 1.71 23.78 9.37
C PRO A 239 2.72 22.74 8.84
N VAL A 240 3.97 22.78 9.32
CA VAL A 240 5.01 21.84 8.92
C VAL A 240 4.64 20.41 9.30
N LEU A 241 4.09 20.20 10.51
CA LEU A 241 3.59 18.88 10.92
C LEU A 241 2.39 18.42 10.12
N SER A 242 1.51 19.34 9.69
CA SER A 242 0.39 19.01 8.80
C SER A 242 0.87 18.54 7.41
N ASP A 243 1.89 19.21 6.86
CA ASP A 243 2.52 18.83 5.60
C ASP A 243 3.22 17.47 5.69
N MET A 244 3.95 17.22 6.78
CA MET A 244 4.54 15.90 7.07
C MET A 244 3.46 14.82 7.22
N GLY A 245 2.35 15.13 7.89
CA GLY A 245 1.18 14.25 7.99
C GLY A 245 0.56 13.95 6.62
N THR A 246 0.51 14.91 5.71
CA THR A 246 0.02 14.70 4.34
C THR A 246 0.87 13.68 3.57
N TYR A 247 2.20 13.73 3.74
CA TYR A 247 3.08 12.71 3.17
C TYR A 247 2.77 11.32 3.74
N LEU A 248 2.68 11.21 5.06
CA LEU A 248 2.46 9.94 5.77
C LEU A 248 1.08 9.32 5.54
N TYR A 249 0.01 10.10 5.65
CA TYR A 249 -1.36 9.59 5.67
C TYR A 249 -2.08 9.68 4.32
N LYS A 250 -1.51 10.37 3.33
CA LYS A 250 -2.09 10.45 1.98
C LYS A 250 -1.16 9.88 0.91
N ALA A 251 0.08 10.36 0.83
CA ALA A 251 0.98 9.97 -0.26
C ALA A 251 1.46 8.51 -0.17
N ILE A 252 1.91 8.06 1.02
CA ILE A 252 2.36 6.67 1.21
C ILE A 252 1.22 5.66 0.97
N PRO A 253 0.00 5.83 1.54
CA PRO A 253 -1.12 4.92 1.29
C PRO A 253 -1.54 4.83 -0.18
N ASP A 254 -1.53 5.95 -0.92
CA ASP A 254 -1.84 5.94 -2.37
C ASP A 254 -0.81 5.14 -3.19
N THR A 255 0.48 5.31 -2.89
CA THR A 255 1.55 4.52 -3.52
C THR A 255 1.41 3.04 -3.16
N ARG A 256 1.12 2.72 -1.89
CA ARG A 256 0.88 1.33 -1.44
C ARG A 256 -0.30 0.70 -2.17
N LEU A 257 -1.40 1.42 -2.35
CA LEU A 257 -2.56 0.95 -3.11
C LEU A 257 -2.19 0.63 -4.57
N THR A 258 -1.37 1.48 -5.19
CA THR A 258 -0.91 1.29 -6.56
C THR A 258 -0.04 0.03 -6.68
N VAL A 259 0.85 -0.20 -5.73
CA VAL A 259 1.69 -1.41 -5.72
C VAL A 259 0.85 -2.67 -5.42
N LYS A 260 -0.17 -2.58 -4.56
CA LYS A 260 -1.11 -3.70 -4.33
C LYS A 260 -1.84 -4.09 -5.63
N LYS A 261 -2.30 -3.10 -6.42
CA LYS A 261 -2.93 -3.34 -7.73
C LYS A 261 -1.95 -4.00 -8.71
N TYR A 262 -0.69 -3.55 -8.74
CA TYR A 262 0.36 -4.17 -9.53
C TYR A 262 0.59 -5.63 -9.14
N ALA A 263 0.75 -5.93 -7.85
CA ALA A 263 0.98 -7.28 -7.35
C ALA A 263 -0.19 -8.21 -7.73
N ASP A 264 -1.43 -7.74 -7.61
CA ASP A 264 -2.60 -8.50 -8.00
C ASP A 264 -2.61 -8.84 -9.50
N ALA A 265 -2.27 -7.87 -10.36
CA ALA A 265 -2.14 -8.08 -11.80
C ALA A 265 -0.96 -8.99 -12.16
N LYS A 266 0.16 -8.92 -11.43
CA LYS A 266 1.31 -9.84 -11.55
C LYS A 266 0.86 -11.27 -11.28
N PHE A 267 0.17 -11.52 -10.17
CA PHE A 267 -0.28 -12.87 -9.81
C PHE A 267 -1.32 -13.42 -10.78
N GLU A 268 -2.22 -12.57 -11.30
CA GLU A 268 -3.15 -12.96 -12.36
C GLU A 268 -2.41 -13.37 -13.64
N TYR A 269 -1.44 -12.58 -14.10
CA TYR A 269 -0.62 -12.94 -15.26
C TYR A 269 0.16 -14.24 -15.05
N LEU A 270 0.77 -14.43 -13.87
CA LEU A 270 1.50 -15.65 -13.54
C LEU A 270 0.59 -16.88 -13.49
N ALA A 271 -0.63 -16.75 -12.97
CA ALA A 271 -1.61 -17.82 -12.96
C ALA A 271 -1.95 -18.29 -14.39
N TYR A 272 -2.15 -17.35 -15.32
CA TYR A 272 -2.35 -17.68 -16.74
C TYR A 272 -1.11 -18.31 -17.39
N CYS A 273 0.10 -17.84 -17.06
CA CYS A 273 1.33 -18.48 -17.55
C CYS A 273 1.45 -19.93 -17.08
N LEU A 274 1.13 -20.19 -15.81
CA LEU A 274 1.13 -21.54 -15.26
C LEU A 274 0.07 -22.42 -15.93
N LYS A 275 -1.14 -21.91 -16.14
CA LYS A 275 -2.19 -22.65 -16.84
C LYS A 275 -1.81 -23.00 -18.27
N VAL A 276 -1.23 -22.06 -19.02
CA VAL A 276 -0.74 -22.34 -20.38
C VAL A 276 0.32 -23.44 -20.36
N LYS A 277 1.28 -23.36 -19.44
CA LYS A 277 2.32 -24.39 -19.32
C LYS A 277 1.72 -25.77 -19.00
N GLU A 278 0.77 -25.85 -18.07
CA GLU A 278 0.10 -27.11 -17.75
C GLU A 278 -0.63 -27.70 -18.97
N MET A 279 -1.29 -26.86 -19.78
CA MET A 279 -1.94 -27.30 -21.01
C MET A 279 -0.94 -27.72 -22.09
N ASP A 280 0.21 -27.04 -22.20
CA ASP A 280 1.30 -27.42 -23.10
C ASP A 280 1.91 -28.78 -22.69
N ASP A 281 2.11 -29.00 -21.39
CA ASP A 281 2.64 -30.24 -20.82
C ASP A 281 1.64 -31.41 -21.00
N GLU A 282 0.33 -31.15 -20.83
CA GLU A 282 -0.75 -32.10 -21.15
C GLU A 282 -0.72 -32.49 -22.64
N GLU A 283 -0.70 -31.51 -23.55
CA GLU A 283 -0.65 -31.77 -25.00
C GLU A 283 0.60 -32.58 -25.40
N CYS A 284 1.76 -32.27 -24.82
CA CYS A 284 2.98 -33.04 -25.05
C CYS A 284 2.87 -34.48 -24.54
N SER A 285 2.19 -34.69 -23.40
CA SER A 285 2.02 -36.01 -22.79
C SER A 285 1.12 -36.92 -23.63
N TYR A 286 -0.04 -36.41 -24.06
CA TYR A 286 -0.94 -37.12 -24.98
C TYR A 286 -0.27 -37.43 -26.33
N ALA A 287 0.48 -36.46 -26.88
CA ALA A 287 1.23 -36.67 -28.12
C ALA A 287 2.31 -37.76 -27.98
N ALA A 288 3.00 -37.83 -26.83
CA ALA A 288 4.00 -38.87 -26.56
C ALA A 288 3.38 -40.26 -26.42
N LEU A 289 2.17 -40.34 -25.87
CA LEU A 289 1.38 -41.58 -25.76
C LEU A 289 0.67 -41.97 -27.07
N GLN A 290 0.69 -41.08 -28.08
CA GLN A 290 -0.08 -41.23 -29.32
C GLN A 290 -1.60 -41.34 -29.08
N GLU A 291 -2.08 -40.74 -27.99
CA GLU A 291 -3.50 -40.70 -27.66
C GLU A 291 -4.16 -39.41 -28.18
N PRO A 292 -5.39 -39.50 -28.72
CA PRO A 292 -6.13 -38.33 -29.15
C PRO A 292 -6.54 -37.47 -27.94
N LEU A 293 -6.44 -36.15 -28.10
CA LEU A 293 -6.87 -35.19 -27.10
C LEU A 293 -8.00 -34.34 -27.68
N TYR A 294 -9.24 -34.62 -27.24
CA TYR A 294 -10.47 -34.05 -27.80
C TYR A 294 -10.41 -32.53 -28.02
N ARG A 295 -9.93 -31.79 -27.01
CA ARG A 295 -9.78 -30.33 -27.07
C ARG A 295 -8.89 -29.88 -28.23
N VAL A 296 -7.81 -30.61 -28.52
CA VAL A 296 -6.89 -30.30 -29.62
C VAL A 296 -7.50 -30.65 -30.97
N GLU A 297 -8.14 -31.82 -31.06
CA GLU A 297 -8.80 -32.32 -32.28
C GLU A 297 -9.95 -31.42 -32.74
N THR A 298 -10.57 -30.69 -31.81
CA THR A 298 -11.71 -29.79 -32.05
C THR A 298 -11.32 -28.31 -32.18
N GLY A 299 -10.04 -28.01 -32.42
CA GLY A 299 -9.55 -26.65 -32.72
C GLY A 299 -9.03 -25.84 -31.52
N ASN A 300 -8.93 -26.48 -30.35
CA ASN A 300 -8.25 -25.99 -29.16
C ASN A 300 -8.71 -24.62 -28.64
N TYR A 301 -10.02 -24.37 -28.69
CA TYR A 301 -10.61 -23.08 -28.33
C TYR A 301 -10.39 -22.70 -26.86
N GLU A 302 -10.42 -23.66 -25.92
CA GLU A 302 -10.12 -23.39 -24.50
C GLU A 302 -8.69 -22.85 -24.34
N TYR A 303 -7.69 -23.47 -24.96
CA TYR A 303 -6.31 -23.00 -24.91
C TYR A 303 -6.20 -21.60 -25.53
N ARG A 304 -6.87 -21.36 -26.66
CA ARG A 304 -6.89 -20.06 -27.34
C ARG A 304 -7.54 -18.96 -26.48
N LEU A 305 -8.59 -19.28 -25.71
CA LEU A 305 -9.19 -18.40 -24.72
C LEU A 305 -8.18 -18.06 -23.60
N ILE A 306 -7.47 -19.06 -23.06
CA ILE A 306 -6.45 -18.84 -22.03
C ILE A 306 -5.28 -17.99 -22.56
N LEU A 307 -4.85 -18.21 -23.82
CA LEU A 307 -3.85 -17.38 -24.48
C LEU A 307 -4.28 -15.92 -24.58
N ARG A 308 -5.55 -15.66 -24.93
CA ARG A 308 -6.13 -14.31 -24.96
C ARG A 308 -6.12 -13.67 -23.57
N CYS A 309 -6.56 -14.41 -22.54
CA CYS A 309 -6.56 -13.93 -21.17
C CYS A 309 -5.14 -13.61 -20.68
N ARG A 310 -4.16 -14.47 -20.98
CA ARG A 310 -2.75 -14.26 -20.70
C ARG A 310 -2.22 -12.98 -21.35
N GLN A 311 -2.52 -12.75 -22.63
CA GLN A 311 -2.10 -11.54 -23.34
C GLN A 311 -2.65 -10.27 -22.67
N LEU A 312 -3.95 -10.26 -22.32
CA LEU A 312 -4.58 -9.13 -21.65
C LEU A 312 -4.02 -8.91 -20.23
N ALA A 313 -3.80 -9.98 -19.47
CA ALA A 313 -3.19 -9.91 -18.15
C ALA A 313 -1.75 -9.38 -18.23
N ARG A 314 -0.95 -9.82 -19.21
CA ARG A 314 0.40 -9.30 -19.48
C ARG A 314 0.39 -7.79 -19.72
N ALA A 315 -0.54 -7.32 -20.56
CA ALA A 315 -0.65 -5.90 -20.89
C ALA A 315 -1.02 -5.05 -19.64
N ARG A 316 -1.98 -5.52 -18.83
CA ARG A 316 -2.33 -4.86 -17.55
C ARG A 316 -1.16 -4.85 -16.58
N PHE A 317 -0.49 -5.99 -16.41
CA PHE A 317 0.70 -6.14 -15.58
C PHE A 317 1.82 -5.17 -15.99
N ALA A 318 2.14 -5.11 -17.29
CA ALA A 318 3.19 -4.24 -17.82
C ALA A 318 2.88 -2.75 -17.61
N LYS A 319 1.62 -2.34 -17.84
CA LYS A 319 1.15 -0.98 -17.58
C LYS A 319 1.31 -0.61 -16.10
N LEU A 320 0.77 -1.44 -15.19
CA LEU A 320 0.85 -1.18 -13.75
C LEU A 320 2.29 -1.19 -13.23
N ARG A 321 3.18 -1.99 -13.84
CA ARG A 321 4.61 -1.97 -13.52
C ARG A 321 5.21 -0.59 -13.78
N ALA A 322 4.92 0.00 -14.94
CA ALA A 322 5.37 1.35 -15.28
C ALA A 322 4.77 2.40 -14.35
N ASP A 323 3.46 2.32 -14.07
CA ASP A 323 2.77 3.24 -13.16
C ASP A 323 3.38 3.22 -11.75
N VAL A 324 3.70 2.03 -11.22
CA VAL A 324 4.33 1.90 -9.90
C VAL A 324 5.72 2.53 -9.90
N LEU A 325 6.56 2.25 -10.90
CA LEU A 325 7.92 2.80 -10.96
C LEU A 325 7.90 4.34 -10.94
N VAL A 326 7.03 4.96 -11.75
CA VAL A 326 6.86 6.41 -11.79
C VAL A 326 6.35 6.94 -10.44
N LYS A 327 5.34 6.30 -9.84
CA LYS A 327 4.83 6.73 -8.53
C LYS A 327 5.85 6.63 -7.40
N MET A 328 6.66 5.57 -7.38
CA MET A 328 7.73 5.43 -6.39
C MET A 328 8.78 6.53 -6.56
N GLU A 329 9.20 6.82 -7.79
CA GLU A 329 10.14 7.90 -8.08
C GLU A 329 9.60 9.28 -7.68
N LEU A 330 8.33 9.56 -7.96
CA LEU A 330 7.67 10.80 -7.52
C LEU A 330 7.59 10.92 -5.99
N LEU A 331 7.33 9.80 -5.30
CA LEU A 331 7.27 9.77 -3.84
C LEU A 331 8.65 10.00 -3.22
N ASP A 332 9.68 9.33 -3.73
CA ASP A 332 11.07 9.48 -3.27
C ASP A 332 11.57 10.92 -3.49
N ASN A 333 11.31 11.50 -4.66
CA ASN A 333 11.66 12.89 -4.95
C ASN A 333 10.95 13.87 -4.00
N LYS A 334 9.66 13.65 -3.73
CA LYS A 334 8.92 14.47 -2.77
C LYS A 334 9.50 14.34 -1.35
N HIS A 335 9.86 13.13 -0.94
CA HIS A 335 10.46 12.88 0.38
C HIS A 335 11.76 13.68 0.57
N VAL A 336 12.70 13.53 -0.37
CA VAL A 336 14.03 14.16 -0.29
C VAL A 336 13.94 15.69 -0.30
N GLN A 337 13.10 16.26 -1.17
CA GLN A 337 12.96 17.71 -1.28
C GLN A 337 12.28 18.34 -0.04
N SER A 338 11.39 17.60 0.63
CA SER A 338 10.55 18.17 1.70
C SER A 338 11.13 17.96 3.09
N LEU A 339 11.72 16.80 3.38
CA LEU A 339 12.11 16.43 4.74
C LEU A 339 13.15 17.38 5.34
N GLY A 340 14.21 17.69 4.60
CA GLY A 340 15.24 18.62 5.07
C GLY A 340 14.65 19.99 5.40
N GLY A 341 13.81 20.52 4.50
CA GLY A 341 13.14 21.81 4.70
C GLY A 341 12.18 21.80 5.89
N HIS A 342 11.44 20.71 6.11
CA HIS A 342 10.56 20.56 7.28
C HIS A 342 11.36 20.57 8.58
N LEU A 343 12.42 19.76 8.68
CA LEU A 343 13.28 19.71 9.87
C LEU A 343 13.92 21.07 10.16
N THR A 344 14.43 21.76 9.14
CA THR A 344 14.99 23.10 9.30
C THR A 344 13.95 24.10 9.83
N LYS A 345 12.71 24.06 9.32
CA LYS A 345 11.64 24.95 9.81
C LYS A 345 11.27 24.67 11.27
N ILE A 346 11.22 23.39 11.68
CA ILE A 346 10.98 22.99 13.07
C ILE A 346 12.09 23.54 13.97
N ILE A 347 13.36 23.28 13.63
CA ILE A 347 14.52 23.74 14.39
C ILE A 347 14.56 25.27 14.47
N ASN A 348 14.28 25.97 13.38
CA ASN A 348 14.23 27.43 13.37
C ASN A 348 13.14 27.97 14.29
N GLY A 349 11.94 27.36 14.29
CA GLY A 349 10.86 27.73 15.20
C GLY A 349 11.25 27.58 16.67
N MET A 350 11.92 26.49 17.03
CA MET A 350 12.43 26.27 18.39
C MET A 350 13.58 27.22 18.74
N SER A 351 14.51 27.46 17.81
CA SER A 351 15.62 28.40 18.02
C SER A 351 15.12 29.82 18.26
N GLU A 352 14.11 30.26 17.51
CA GLU A 352 13.50 31.58 17.67
C GLU A 352 12.79 31.70 19.02
N LEU A 353 12.07 30.66 19.46
CA LEU A 353 11.49 30.61 20.81
C LEU A 353 12.56 30.86 21.88
N HIS A 354 13.66 30.08 21.86
CA HIS A 354 14.72 30.23 22.87
C HIS A 354 15.42 31.59 22.82
N LYS A 355 15.68 32.13 21.62
CA LYS A 355 16.27 33.46 21.47
C LYS A 355 15.38 34.56 22.04
N ASN A 356 14.09 34.53 21.70
CA ASN A 356 13.14 35.54 22.16
C ASN A 356 12.90 35.41 23.68
N THR A 357 12.90 34.19 24.23
CA THR A 357 12.82 33.98 25.68
C THR A 357 14.07 34.51 26.39
N LEU A 358 15.26 34.30 25.83
CA LEU A 358 16.50 34.86 26.38
C LEU A 358 16.46 36.39 26.36
N GLU A 359 16.06 37.01 25.26
CA GLU A 359 15.93 38.46 25.14
C GLU A 359 14.94 39.03 26.17
N LEU A 360 13.80 38.37 26.36
CA LEU A 360 12.79 38.72 27.36
C LEU A 360 13.34 38.67 28.80
N LEU A 361 14.20 37.67 29.09
CA LEU A 361 14.83 37.49 30.40
C LEU A 361 16.08 38.35 30.61
N SER A 362 16.66 38.93 29.55
CA SER A 362 17.87 39.76 29.61
C SER A 362 17.62 41.18 30.16
N GLY A 363 16.43 41.42 30.73
CA GLY A 363 16.05 42.67 31.37
C GLY A 363 16.82 42.96 32.67
N PRO A 364 16.35 43.92 33.48
CA PRO A 364 16.97 44.28 34.75
C PRO A 364 17.17 43.06 35.66
N ALA A 365 18.29 42.99 36.38
CA ALA A 365 18.55 41.94 37.35
C ALA A 365 17.43 41.94 38.43
N LEU A 366 16.61 40.90 38.41
CA LEU A 366 15.46 40.77 39.30
C LEU A 366 15.85 40.39 40.74
N PHE A 367 17.03 39.78 40.92
CA PHE A 367 17.48 39.18 42.17
C PHE A 367 18.95 39.50 42.46
N PRO A 368 19.38 39.48 43.75
CA PRO A 368 18.57 39.19 44.93
C PRO A 368 17.61 40.33 45.27
N VAL A 369 16.37 39.96 45.60
CA VAL A 369 15.41 40.87 46.25
C VAL A 369 15.73 40.80 47.74
N GLU A 370 16.30 41.87 48.30
CA GLU A 370 16.39 42.01 49.75
C GLU A 370 14.96 42.18 50.28
N VAL A 371 14.37 41.09 50.77
CA VAL A 371 13.08 41.11 51.49
C VAL A 371 13.41 41.47 52.94
N ASP A 372 13.15 42.71 53.33
CA ASP A 372 13.30 43.12 54.73
C ASP A 372 12.13 42.52 55.53
N LEU A 373 12.34 41.35 56.11
CA LEU A 373 11.42 40.77 57.08
C LEU A 373 11.44 41.67 58.32
N SER A 374 10.42 42.54 58.46
CA SER A 374 10.21 43.27 59.71
C SER A 374 10.10 42.28 60.89
N ASN A 375 10.55 42.65 62.09
CA ASN A 375 10.44 41.81 63.30
C ASN A 375 8.98 41.42 63.66
N SER A 376 7.98 42.01 62.98
CA SER A 376 6.56 41.70 63.07
C SER A 376 6.05 40.71 62.01
N ALA A 377 6.89 40.24 61.09
CA ALA A 377 6.50 39.43 59.93
C ALA A 377 5.76 38.13 60.30
N PHE A 378 5.93 37.63 61.52
CA PHE A 378 5.28 36.42 62.04
C PHE A 378 4.34 36.65 63.23
N GLN A 379 4.02 37.90 63.59
CA GLN A 379 3.06 38.17 64.65
C GLN A 379 1.62 37.96 64.15
N TYR A 380 1.16 36.72 64.19
CA TYR A 380 -0.27 36.40 64.07
C TYR A 380 -1.02 37.07 65.22
N LYS A 381 -1.93 38.00 64.90
CA LYS A 381 -2.88 38.56 65.88
C LYS A 381 -3.87 37.45 66.26
N SER A 382 -3.55 36.67 67.29
CA SER A 382 -4.49 35.76 67.92
C SER A 382 -5.58 36.58 68.62
N THR A 383 -6.76 36.68 68.02
CA THR A 383 -7.97 37.21 68.67
C THR A 383 -8.84 36.06 69.14
N THR A 384 -8.46 35.44 70.27
CA THR A 384 -9.40 34.73 71.15
C THR A 384 -8.81 34.71 72.56
N PRO A 385 -9.48 35.28 73.58
CA PRO A 385 -9.03 35.15 74.96
C PRO A 385 -9.26 33.71 75.41
N VAL A 386 -8.17 33.01 75.73
CA VAL A 386 -8.20 31.70 76.37
C VAL A 386 -8.71 31.90 77.80
N VAL A 387 -9.87 31.32 78.10
CA VAL A 387 -10.35 31.13 79.47
C VAL A 387 -9.35 30.21 80.16
N GLN A 388 -8.76 30.70 81.25
CA GLN A 388 -8.03 29.87 82.19
C GLN A 388 -9.04 28.97 82.90
N ASP A 389 -8.97 27.66 82.66
CA ASP A 389 -9.32 26.68 83.67
C ASP A 389 -8.12 25.78 83.91
N ASN A 390 -7.73 25.75 85.18
CA ASN A 390 -6.65 24.96 85.73
C ASN A 390 -7.03 23.48 85.68
N GLU A 391 -6.14 22.62 85.19
CA GLU A 391 -5.80 21.37 85.86
C GLU A 391 -4.53 20.78 85.26
N ASP A 392 -3.74 20.19 86.14
CA ASP A 392 -2.32 19.88 86.02
C ASP A 392 -1.93 18.97 84.84
N GLY A 393 -1.08 19.52 83.97
CA GLY A 393 0.21 18.97 83.55
C GLY A 393 0.37 17.47 83.34
N ASP A 394 0.36 17.06 82.07
CA ASP A 394 1.41 16.19 81.53
C ASP A 394 1.92 16.82 80.22
N VAL A 395 3.18 17.26 80.24
CA VAL A 395 3.85 17.88 79.09
C VAL A 395 4.37 16.75 78.20
N VAL A 396 3.74 16.54 77.06
CA VAL A 396 4.30 15.71 75.99
C VAL A 396 5.14 16.63 75.11
N GLU A 397 6.46 16.50 75.18
CA GLU A 397 7.38 17.10 74.21
C GLU A 397 7.04 16.54 72.81
N ALA A 398 6.72 17.43 71.87
CA ALA A 398 6.62 17.06 70.47
C ALA A 398 8.03 17.13 69.84
N GLU A 399 8.49 15.99 69.35
CA GLU A 399 9.75 15.80 68.62
C GLU A 399 9.84 16.72 67.37
N GLU A 400 11.02 17.32 67.18
CA GLU A 400 11.45 17.86 65.89
C GLU A 400 11.46 16.73 64.85
N VAL A 401 10.65 16.88 63.79
CA VAL A 401 10.69 15.97 62.64
C VAL A 401 11.97 16.22 61.87
N THR A 402 12.88 15.26 61.96
CA THR A 402 14.08 15.15 61.12
C THR A 402 13.69 14.70 59.72
N GLU A 403 14.17 15.42 58.70
CA GLU A 403 14.02 15.06 57.29
C GLU A 403 14.63 13.68 57.02
N THR A 404 13.79 12.69 56.70
CA THR A 404 14.26 11.46 56.06
C THR A 404 13.28 10.98 54.98
N ASN A 405 13.88 10.69 53.82
CA ASN A 405 13.39 9.89 52.69
C ASN A 405 12.22 10.41 51.84
N SER A 406 12.60 11.29 50.93
CA SER A 406 12.01 11.49 49.61
C SER A 406 12.01 10.19 48.79
N GLN A 407 11.01 9.32 48.94
CA GLN A 407 10.79 8.26 47.94
C GLN A 407 9.40 7.62 47.83
N ASN A 408 8.34 8.09 48.52
CA ASN A 408 7.00 7.46 48.41
C ASN A 408 5.82 8.45 48.46
N LEU A 409 5.79 9.48 47.60
CA LEU A 409 4.65 10.42 47.51
C LEU A 409 4.11 10.63 46.08
N ILE A 410 4.23 9.63 45.21
CA ILE A 410 3.51 9.59 43.93
C ILE A 410 2.65 8.34 43.91
N CYS A 411 1.55 8.34 44.66
CA CYS A 411 0.44 7.38 44.55
C CYS A 411 -0.69 7.82 45.49
N ASP A 412 -1.34 8.97 45.20
CA ASP A 412 -2.79 9.14 45.41
C ASP A 412 -3.22 10.53 44.92
N LEU A 413 -3.65 10.62 43.66
CA LEU A 413 -4.65 11.61 43.25
C LEU A 413 -5.56 10.90 42.25
N GLY A 414 -6.71 10.52 42.79
CA GLY A 414 -7.76 9.82 42.08
C GLY A 414 -8.38 10.63 40.95
N GLU A 415 -9.14 9.88 40.17
CA GLU A 415 -10.01 10.29 39.09
C GLU A 415 -10.96 11.41 39.56
N GLU A 416 -10.69 12.64 39.12
CA GLU A 416 -11.73 13.67 39.00
C GLU A 416 -11.80 14.12 37.54
N ASP A 417 -13.02 14.01 37.00
CA ASP A 417 -13.44 14.41 35.66
C ASP A 417 -13.03 15.87 35.36
N SER A 418 -11.86 16.05 34.74
CA SER A 418 -11.51 17.30 34.08
C SER A 418 -11.94 17.24 32.62
N GLN A 419 -13.15 17.72 32.34
CA GLN A 419 -13.51 18.24 31.02
C GLN A 419 -12.54 19.37 30.66
N SER A 420 -11.45 19.03 29.98
CA SER A 420 -10.55 19.99 29.35
C SER A 420 -10.92 20.09 27.88
N ASP A 421 -11.48 21.24 27.50
CA ASP A 421 -11.71 21.59 26.10
C ASP A 421 -10.39 21.50 25.32
N ALA A 422 -10.35 20.58 24.36
CA ALA A 422 -9.20 20.34 23.51
C ALA A 422 -8.85 21.60 22.71
N LEU A 423 -7.69 22.22 22.98
CA LEU A 423 -7.18 23.41 22.26
C LEU A 423 -6.72 23.12 20.81
N LEU A 424 -7.07 21.95 20.24
CA LEU A 424 -6.82 21.56 18.85
C LEU A 424 -7.98 20.68 18.31
N PRO A 425 -9.14 21.26 17.96
CA PRO A 425 -10.34 20.50 17.60
C PRO A 425 -10.31 19.81 16.21
N ASP A 426 -9.38 20.15 15.32
CA ASP A 426 -9.44 19.72 13.91
C ASP A 426 -8.49 18.58 13.52
N ILE A 427 -8.05 17.74 14.47
CA ILE A 427 -7.37 16.49 14.13
C ILE A 427 -8.08 15.36 14.88
N PRO A 428 -8.82 14.47 14.18
CA PRO A 428 -9.57 13.42 14.84
C PRO A 428 -8.60 12.55 15.66
N ASN A 429 -8.82 12.54 16.98
CA ASN A 429 -8.19 11.61 17.90
C ASN A 429 -8.95 10.28 17.79
N GLN A 430 -8.68 9.50 16.75
CA GLN A 430 -9.22 8.15 16.64
C GLN A 430 -8.31 7.20 17.40
N ASN A 431 -8.59 7.03 18.70
CA ASN A 431 -8.36 5.75 19.36
C ASN A 431 -9.33 4.72 18.74
N GLN A 432 -9.09 4.33 17.50
CA GLN A 432 -9.45 2.99 17.08
C GLN A 432 -8.30 2.12 17.54
N ILE A 433 -8.56 1.29 18.56
CA ILE A 433 -7.71 0.14 18.83
C ILE A 433 -7.81 -0.70 17.55
N GLU A 434 -6.82 -0.59 16.66
CA GLU A 434 -6.70 -1.51 15.53
C GLU A 434 -6.56 -2.92 16.12
N PRO A 435 -7.31 -3.90 15.59
CA PRO A 435 -7.19 -5.26 16.07
C PRO A 435 -5.76 -5.77 15.84
N ASN A 436 -5.22 -6.51 16.81
CA ASN A 436 -3.92 -7.14 16.70
C ASN A 436 -3.96 -8.25 15.62
N TYR A 437 -3.54 -7.92 14.40
CA TYR A 437 -3.56 -8.84 13.26
C TYR A 437 -2.54 -9.98 13.39
N GLU A 438 -1.65 -9.95 14.37
CA GLU A 438 -0.66 -11.01 14.60
C GLU A 438 -1.24 -12.20 15.38
N GLU A 439 -2.36 -12.02 16.10
CA GLU A 439 -2.98 -13.05 16.95
C GLU A 439 -4.35 -13.54 16.44
N MET A 440 -4.89 -12.94 15.38
CA MET A 440 -6.19 -13.35 14.82
C MET A 440 -6.06 -14.58 13.92
N ASP A 441 -6.91 -15.59 14.15
CA ASP A 441 -7.02 -16.70 13.22
C ASP A 441 -7.58 -16.26 11.85
N ASN A 442 -7.25 -17.03 10.82
CA ASN A 442 -7.60 -16.71 9.43
C ASN A 442 -9.11 -16.62 9.18
N LEU A 443 -9.95 -17.20 10.05
CA LEU A 443 -11.40 -17.19 9.93
C LEU A 443 -12.02 -15.89 10.48
N THR A 444 -11.44 -15.36 11.55
CA THR A 444 -11.87 -14.11 12.22
C THR A 444 -11.42 -12.87 11.42
N LEU A 445 -10.35 -13.00 10.64
CA LEU A 445 -9.86 -11.95 9.72
C LEU A 445 -10.78 -11.76 8.49
N LEU A 446 -11.56 -12.78 8.14
CA LEU A 446 -12.51 -12.74 7.02
C LEU A 446 -13.85 -12.07 7.39
N SER A 447 -14.31 -12.20 8.64
CA SER A 447 -15.59 -11.62 9.09
C SER A 447 -15.51 -10.11 9.37
N SER A 448 -14.35 -9.62 9.80
CA SER A 448 -14.10 -8.20 10.15
C SER A 448 -13.93 -7.28 8.93
N LEU A 449 -13.67 -7.83 7.75
CA LEU A 449 -13.44 -7.07 6.50
C LEU A 449 -14.73 -6.75 5.71
N CYS A 450 -15.92 -6.98 6.25
CA CYS A 450 -17.22 -6.68 5.61
C CYS A 450 -17.28 -7.04 4.12
N ILE A 451 -16.86 -8.25 3.74
CA ILE A 451 -17.22 -8.84 2.45
C ILE A 451 -18.59 -9.52 2.62
N GLN A 452 -19.66 -8.73 2.68
CA GLN A 452 -20.98 -9.19 2.27
C GLN A 452 -21.27 -8.62 0.88
N ASP A 453 -20.72 -9.27 -0.14
CA ASP A 453 -21.40 -9.33 -1.44
C ASP A 453 -22.21 -10.63 -1.43
N SER A 454 -23.37 -10.61 -0.78
CA SER A 454 -24.41 -11.57 -1.10
C SER A 454 -25.01 -11.18 -2.45
N PRO A 455 -25.09 -12.07 -3.45
CA PRO A 455 -25.99 -11.85 -4.56
C PRO A 455 -27.41 -11.81 -3.99
N LYS A 456 -28.17 -10.77 -4.34
CA LYS A 456 -29.62 -10.75 -4.12
C LYS A 456 -30.21 -11.95 -4.85
N ASN A 457 -30.46 -13.04 -4.12
CA ASN A 457 -31.37 -14.08 -4.56
C ASN A 457 -32.77 -13.48 -4.56
N GLY A 458 -33.23 -13.07 -5.74
CA GLY A 458 -34.64 -12.94 -6.02
C GLY A 458 -35.33 -14.29 -5.81
N SER A 459 -36.49 -14.23 -5.19
CA SER A 459 -37.34 -15.32 -4.72
C SER A 459 -37.53 -16.48 -5.70
N LEU A 460 -37.39 -17.70 -5.18
CA LEU A 460 -38.01 -18.91 -5.72
C LEU A 460 -38.52 -19.75 -4.54
N LEU A 461 -39.79 -19.54 -4.17
CA LEU A 461 -40.80 -20.55 -3.81
C LEU A 461 -42.12 -19.87 -3.37
N PRO A 462 -43.29 -20.50 -3.61
CA PRO A 462 -44.59 -19.85 -3.61
C PRO A 462 -45.23 -19.79 -2.21
N ASP A 463 -46.14 -18.83 -2.04
CA ASP A 463 -47.06 -18.75 -0.92
C ASP A 463 -47.84 -20.05 -0.74
N LEU A 464 -47.77 -20.61 0.47
CA LEU A 464 -48.74 -21.56 1.00
C LEU A 464 -49.15 -21.06 2.39
N ASP A 465 -50.46 -20.83 2.49
CA ASP A 465 -51.34 -20.50 3.60
C ASP A 465 -51.28 -19.09 4.24
#